data_AF-D9PKP1-F1
#
_entry.id   AF-D9PKP1-F1
#
_cell.length_a   1.000
_cell.length_b   1.000
_cell.length_c   1.000
_cell.angle_alpha   90.00
_cell.angle_beta   90.00
_cell.angle_gamma   90.00
#
_symmetry.space_group_name_H-M   'P 1'
#
loop_
_entity.id
_entity.type
_entity.pdbx_description
1 polymer ?
#
loop_
_entity_poly.entity_id
_entity_poly.type
_entity_poly.pdbx_seq_one_letter_code
_entity_poly.pdbx_strand_id
1 'polypeptide(L)'
;LDRGEPGQDPASRKPNPDFVLNQPRYHGASILLARKNFGCGSSREHAPWALDQYGFRAIIAPSYADIFFSNCFKNGLLPIVLPEAQVSMLFDEVAAFTGYQLTVDLDRQLVIKPDGSGLPFEVQPFRKYCLLGGFDDIGLTLRHADKIRAFEAERLLKKPWLAHTL
;
A
#
# COMPACT_ATOMS: atom_id res chain seq x y z
N LEU A 1 1.21 15.85 -25.03
CA LEU A 1 0.64 14.82 -24.11
C LEU A 1 -0.85 14.72 -24.41
N ASP A 2 -1.40 13.50 -24.47
CA ASP A 2 -2.85 13.31 -24.59
C ASP A 2 -3.55 13.94 -23.38
N ARG A 3 -4.38 14.96 -23.63
CA ARG A 3 -5.02 15.77 -22.58
C ARG A 3 -5.97 14.93 -21.73
N GLY A 4 -6.61 13.92 -22.32
CA GLY A 4 -7.68 13.13 -21.71
C GLY A 4 -8.90 13.98 -21.37
N GLU A 5 -10.07 13.61 -21.87
CA GLU A 5 -11.34 14.29 -21.55
C GLU A 5 -12.25 13.35 -20.73
N PRO A 6 -13.11 13.88 -19.82
CA PRO A 6 -14.12 13.07 -19.15
C PRO A 6 -15.00 12.31 -20.14
N GLY A 7 -15.22 11.01 -19.90
CA GLY A 7 -16.04 10.15 -20.77
C GLY A 7 -15.31 9.57 -21.97
N GLN A 8 -14.04 9.93 -22.20
CA GLN A 8 -13.21 9.29 -23.22
C GLN A 8 -12.85 7.85 -22.80
N ASP A 9 -12.99 6.91 -23.72
CA ASP A 9 -12.60 5.50 -23.50
C ASP A 9 -11.09 5.42 -23.21
N PRO A 10 -10.67 4.90 -22.04
CA PRO A 10 -9.26 4.71 -21.71
C PRO A 10 -8.49 3.90 -22.75
N ALA A 11 -9.13 2.93 -23.43
CA ALA A 11 -8.49 2.11 -24.45
C ALA A 11 -8.13 2.89 -25.73
N SER A 12 -8.80 4.02 -25.98
CA SER A 12 -8.52 4.90 -27.12
C SER A 12 -7.35 5.87 -26.87
N ARG A 13 -6.88 5.95 -25.62
CA ARG A 13 -5.83 6.89 -25.21
C ARG A 13 -4.46 6.37 -25.59
N LYS A 14 -3.55 7.28 -25.93
CA LYS A 14 -2.16 6.94 -26.25
C LYS A 14 -1.31 7.09 -24.98
N PRO A 15 -0.70 6.00 -24.47
CA PRO A 15 0.20 6.08 -23.33
C PRO A 15 1.38 7.02 -23.62
N ASN A 16 1.79 7.79 -22.61
CA ASN A 16 2.98 8.63 -22.72
C ASN A 16 4.24 7.74 -22.66
N PRO A 17 5.05 7.63 -23.73
CA PRO A 17 6.25 6.77 -23.71
C PRO A 17 7.31 7.25 -22.71
N ASP A 18 7.32 8.53 -22.37
CA ASP A 18 8.29 9.11 -21.43
C ASP A 18 7.92 8.81 -19.96
N PHE A 19 6.68 8.36 -19.70
CA PHE A 19 6.27 7.96 -18.37
C PHE A 19 6.86 6.59 -18.02
N VAL A 20 7.60 6.53 -16.92
CA VAL A 20 8.41 5.35 -16.55
C VAL A 20 7.59 4.05 -16.55
N LEU A 21 6.37 4.03 -16.03
CA LEU A 21 5.57 2.79 -15.98
C LEU A 21 5.09 2.29 -17.35
N ASN A 22 5.21 3.10 -18.40
CA ASN A 22 4.94 2.68 -19.78
C ASN A 22 6.17 2.11 -20.49
N GLN A 23 7.36 2.19 -19.87
CA GLN A 23 8.58 1.64 -20.44
C GLN A 23 8.64 0.13 -20.20
N PRO A 24 8.97 -0.70 -21.21
CA PRO A 24 8.99 -2.16 -21.07
C PRO A 24 9.86 -2.68 -19.91
N ARG A 25 10.95 -1.96 -19.58
CA ARG A 25 11.87 -2.35 -18.50
C ARG A 25 11.26 -2.35 -17.10
N TYR A 26 10.13 -1.68 -16.90
CA TYR A 26 9.43 -1.59 -15.61
C TYR A 26 8.09 -2.34 -15.60
N HIS A 27 7.78 -3.08 -16.66
CA HIS A 27 6.53 -3.82 -16.76
C HIS A 27 6.45 -4.91 -15.68
N GLY A 28 5.34 -4.95 -14.95
CA GLY A 28 5.16 -5.88 -13.82
C GLY A 28 5.89 -5.45 -12.54
N ALA A 29 6.37 -4.20 -12.44
CA ALA A 29 6.95 -3.68 -11.21
C ALA A 29 5.94 -3.75 -10.04
N SER A 30 6.40 -4.28 -8.91
CA SER A 30 5.61 -4.41 -7.67
C SER A 30 6.16 -3.56 -6.51
N ILE A 31 7.29 -2.89 -6.70
CA ILE A 31 7.91 -1.98 -5.73
C ILE A 31 8.08 -0.61 -6.40
N LEU A 32 7.51 0.43 -5.78
CA LEU A 32 7.61 1.80 -6.28
C LEU A 32 8.66 2.58 -5.50
N LEU A 33 9.69 3.09 -6.18
CA LEU A 33 10.58 4.10 -5.60
C LEU A 33 9.99 5.49 -5.82
N ALA A 34 9.94 6.28 -4.76
CA ALA A 34 9.40 7.63 -4.78
C ALA A 34 10.31 8.62 -4.03
N ARG A 35 9.94 9.90 -4.09
CA ARG A 35 10.66 10.98 -3.40
C ARG A 35 9.87 11.49 -2.20
N LYS A 36 10.45 12.47 -1.50
CA LYS A 36 9.88 13.09 -0.29
C LYS A 36 8.42 13.49 -0.50
N ASN A 37 7.66 13.44 0.59
CA ASN A 37 6.27 13.86 0.65
C ASN A 37 5.39 13.11 -0.36
N PHE A 38 5.62 11.81 -0.55
CA PHE A 38 4.82 11.01 -1.47
C PHE A 38 3.38 10.89 -0.98
N GLY A 39 2.43 10.97 -1.92
CA GLY A 39 0.99 10.96 -1.60
C GLY A 39 0.48 12.27 -1.00
N CYS A 40 1.21 13.38 -1.18
CA CYS A 40 0.75 14.69 -0.74
C CYS A 40 -0.51 15.16 -1.49
N GLY A 41 -1.32 15.96 -0.80
CA GLY A 41 -2.57 16.49 -1.30
C GLY A 41 -3.76 16.14 -0.42
N SER A 42 -4.95 16.23 -0.99
CA SER A 42 -6.20 15.88 -0.30
C SER A 42 -6.26 14.38 -0.01
N SER A 43 -6.88 14.03 1.13
CA SER A 43 -7.19 12.64 1.45
C SER A 43 -8.04 12.03 0.35
N ARG A 44 -7.46 11.08 -0.39
CA ARG A 44 -8.17 10.26 -1.38
C ARG A 44 -7.80 8.82 -1.11
N GLU A 45 -8.69 8.08 -0.46
CA GLU A 45 -8.50 6.65 -0.15
C GLU A 45 -8.31 5.81 -1.42
N HIS A 46 -8.81 6.31 -2.56
CA HIS A 46 -8.61 5.69 -3.87
C HIS A 46 -7.15 5.70 -4.36
N ALA A 47 -6.27 6.56 -3.80
CA ALA A 47 -4.88 6.63 -4.26
C ALA A 47 -4.09 5.35 -3.91
N PRO A 48 -4.09 4.84 -2.66
CA PRO A 48 -3.57 3.51 -2.35
C PRO A 48 -4.21 2.39 -3.17
N TRP A 49 -5.53 2.44 -3.41
CA TRP A 49 -6.22 1.42 -4.21
C TRP A 49 -5.70 1.35 -5.64
N ALA A 50 -5.50 2.50 -6.28
CA ALA A 50 -4.98 2.55 -7.64
C ALA A 50 -3.57 1.92 -7.72
N LEU A 51 -2.73 2.11 -6.70
CA LEU A 51 -1.40 1.51 -6.64
C LEU A 51 -1.47 -0.01 -6.41
N ASP A 52 -2.32 -0.46 -5.48
CA ASP A 52 -2.51 -1.89 -5.21
C ASP A 52 -3.11 -2.63 -6.41
N GLN A 53 -4.13 -2.06 -7.04
CA GLN A 53 -4.77 -2.60 -8.26
C GLN A 53 -3.83 -2.62 -9.47
N TYR A 54 -2.89 -1.66 -9.55
CA TYR A 54 -1.82 -1.71 -10.56
C TYR A 54 -0.87 -2.89 -10.31
N GLY A 55 -0.73 -3.33 -9.06
CA GLY A 55 0.13 -4.46 -8.67
C GLY A 55 1.28 -4.09 -7.73
N PHE A 56 1.36 -2.83 -7.27
CA PHE A 56 2.36 -2.45 -6.27
C PHE A 56 2.01 -3.05 -4.90
N ARG A 57 3.03 -3.59 -4.23
CA ARG A 57 2.93 -4.15 -2.87
C ARG A 57 3.72 -3.36 -1.85
N ALA A 58 4.74 -2.64 -2.29
CA ALA A 58 5.50 -1.73 -1.44
C ALA A 58 5.84 -0.43 -2.18
N ILE A 59 5.96 0.64 -1.40
CA ILE A 59 6.48 1.93 -1.85
C ILE A 59 7.67 2.24 -0.96
N ILE A 60 8.76 2.75 -1.51
CA ILE A 60 9.93 3.19 -0.75
C ILE A 60 10.12 4.68 -1.02
N ALA A 61 10.08 5.50 0.03
CA ALA A 61 10.27 6.94 -0.07
C ALA A 61 10.93 7.50 1.21
N PRO A 62 11.52 8.71 1.15
CA PRO A 62 12.07 9.35 2.36
C PRO A 62 11.01 9.87 3.31
N SER A 63 9.82 10.20 2.81
CA SER A 63 8.69 10.62 3.62
C SER A 63 7.38 10.54 2.82
N TYR A 64 6.28 10.51 3.55
CA TYR A 64 4.92 10.41 3.02
C TYR A 64 4.06 11.51 3.63
N ALA A 65 2.95 11.84 2.96
CA ALA A 65 1.88 12.57 3.62
C ALA A 65 1.13 11.66 4.59
N ASP A 66 0.85 12.15 5.79
CA ASP A 66 0.36 11.34 6.92
C ASP A 66 -0.90 10.53 6.60
N ILE A 67 -1.85 11.15 5.90
CA ILE A 67 -3.12 10.50 5.56
C ILE A 67 -2.90 9.38 4.56
N PHE A 68 -2.11 9.63 3.51
CA PHE A 68 -1.75 8.60 2.52
C PHE A 68 -1.02 7.44 3.21
N PHE A 69 -0.05 7.76 4.08
CA PHE A 69 0.72 6.76 4.83
C PHE A 69 -0.19 5.86 5.67
N SER A 70 -1.14 6.44 6.40
CA SER A 70 -2.11 5.68 7.20
C SER A 70 -3.00 4.79 6.33
N ASN A 71 -3.51 5.33 5.21
CA ASN A 71 -4.39 4.61 4.31
C ASN A 71 -3.69 3.45 3.59
N CYS A 72 -2.37 3.50 3.37
CA CYS A 72 -1.65 2.38 2.77
C CYS A 72 -1.82 1.10 3.61
N PHE A 73 -1.61 1.18 4.93
CA PHE A 73 -1.72 0.02 5.82
C PHE A 73 -3.13 -0.58 5.84
N LYS A 74 -4.16 0.26 5.79
CA LYS A 74 -5.56 -0.20 5.73
C LYS A 74 -5.88 -0.98 4.45
N ASN A 75 -5.09 -0.78 3.40
CA ASN A 75 -5.31 -1.35 2.07
C ASN A 75 -4.25 -2.39 1.69
N GLY A 76 -3.51 -2.93 2.66
CA GLY A 76 -2.51 -3.98 2.39
C GLY A 76 -1.25 -3.49 1.66
N LEU A 77 -1.08 -2.17 1.49
CA LEU A 77 0.08 -1.58 0.82
C LEU A 77 1.13 -1.18 1.87
N LEU A 78 2.40 -1.55 1.65
CA LEU A 78 3.48 -1.28 2.59
C LEU A 78 4.27 0.00 2.21
N PRO A 79 4.09 1.14 2.90
CA PRO A 79 4.96 2.29 2.74
C PRO A 79 6.21 2.13 3.62
N ILE A 80 7.39 2.17 3.00
CA ILE A 80 8.69 2.01 3.62
C ILE A 80 9.40 3.35 3.64
N VAL A 81 9.77 3.80 4.84
CA VAL A 81 10.57 5.01 5.03
C VAL A 81 12.04 4.62 5.09
N LEU A 82 12.85 5.15 4.16
CA LEU A 82 14.31 5.03 4.18
C LEU A 82 14.96 6.43 4.12
N PRO A 83 16.18 6.62 4.65
CA PRO A 83 16.93 7.86 4.46
C PRO A 83 17.06 8.26 2.99
N GLU A 84 17.00 9.56 2.70
CA GLU A 84 17.04 10.08 1.33
C GLU A 84 18.27 9.61 0.54
N ALA A 85 19.42 9.50 1.19
CA ALA A 85 20.64 8.98 0.57
C ALA A 85 20.49 7.53 0.09
N GLN A 86 19.83 6.67 0.88
CA GLN A 86 19.55 5.28 0.49
C GLN A 86 18.54 5.22 -0.65
N VAL A 87 17.49 6.04 -0.61
CA VAL A 87 16.53 6.11 -1.71
C VAL A 87 17.21 6.57 -3.01
N SER A 88 18.07 7.59 -2.96
CA SER A 88 18.82 8.04 -4.13
C SER A 88 19.76 6.97 -4.69
N MET A 89 20.48 6.23 -3.82
CA MET A 89 21.27 5.08 -4.22
C MET A 89 20.41 4.04 -4.97
N LEU A 90 19.22 3.72 -4.47
CA LEU A 90 18.31 2.78 -5.13
C LEU A 90 17.85 3.28 -6.51
N PHE A 91 17.60 4.58 -6.68
CA PHE A 91 17.29 5.16 -7.99
C PHE A 91 18.46 4.99 -8.97
N ASP A 92 19.70 5.23 -8.53
CA ASP A 92 20.88 5.08 -9.36
C ASP A 92 21.10 3.62 -9.77
N GLU A 93 20.91 2.68 -8.84
CA GLU A 93 21.03 1.24 -9.11
C GLU A 93 19.96 0.72 -10.07
N VAL A 94 18.69 1.13 -9.90
CA VAL A 94 17.60 0.79 -10.84
C VAL A 94 17.88 1.35 -12.24
N ALA A 95 18.46 2.56 -12.33
CA ALA A 95 18.81 3.15 -13.61
C ALA A 95 19.95 2.38 -14.29
N ALA A 96 21.00 2.04 -13.53
CA ALA A 96 22.19 1.34 -14.01
C ALA A 96 21.92 -0.10 -14.45
N PHE A 97 21.01 -0.81 -13.79
CA PHE A 97 20.74 -2.22 -14.05
C PHE A 97 19.29 -2.45 -14.52
N THR A 98 19.13 -2.77 -15.81
CA THR A 98 17.82 -3.19 -16.35
C THR A 98 17.38 -4.50 -15.70
N GLY A 99 16.14 -4.55 -15.21
CA GLY A 99 15.62 -5.72 -14.49
C GLY A 99 16.08 -5.81 -13.03
N TYR A 100 16.54 -4.70 -12.44
CA TYR A 100 16.89 -4.62 -11.02
C TYR A 100 15.72 -5.07 -10.13
N GLN A 101 16.01 -5.94 -9.16
CA GLN A 101 15.03 -6.53 -8.26
C GLN A 101 15.38 -6.22 -6.80
N LEU A 102 14.37 -5.88 -6.02
CA LEU A 102 14.45 -5.77 -4.58
C LEU A 102 13.55 -6.81 -3.96
N THR A 103 13.97 -7.36 -2.82
CA THR A 103 13.12 -8.19 -1.97
C THR A 103 12.75 -7.39 -0.74
N VAL A 104 11.46 -7.30 -0.42
CA VAL A 104 11.01 -6.70 0.84
C VAL A 104 10.63 -7.82 1.79
N ASP A 105 11.40 -7.94 2.87
CA ASP A 105 11.12 -8.87 3.96
C ASP A 105 10.47 -8.08 5.10
N LEU A 106 9.14 -8.15 5.19
CA LEU A 106 8.38 -7.45 6.23
C LEU A 106 8.58 -8.11 7.61
N ASP A 107 8.88 -9.40 7.68
CA ASP A 107 9.09 -10.04 8.97
C ASP A 107 10.40 -9.58 9.62
N ARG A 108 11.47 -9.56 8.83
CA ARG A 108 12.78 -9.05 9.26
C ARG A 108 12.90 -7.53 9.17
N GLN A 109 11.93 -6.86 8.52
CA GLN A 109 11.92 -5.43 8.20
C GLN A 109 13.18 -4.99 7.45
N LEU A 110 13.49 -5.69 6.35
CA LEU A 110 14.64 -5.42 5.50
C LEU A 110 14.21 -5.26 4.04
N VAL A 111 14.72 -4.23 3.37
CA VAL A 111 14.79 -4.20 1.91
C VAL A 111 16.11 -4.83 1.52
N ILE A 112 16.06 -5.99 0.87
CA ILE A 112 17.22 -6.79 0.46
C ILE A 112 17.53 -6.50 -1.01
N LYS A 113 18.76 -6.07 -1.26
CA LYS A 113 19.31 -5.78 -2.58
C LYS A 113 19.79 -7.04 -3.31
N PRO A 114 20.05 -7.00 -4.62
CA PRO A 114 20.56 -8.14 -5.38
C PRO A 114 21.88 -8.72 -4.86
N ASP A 115 22.73 -7.89 -4.25
CA ASP A 115 24.00 -8.29 -3.65
C ASP A 115 23.84 -8.95 -2.26
N GLY A 116 22.61 -9.07 -1.77
CA GLY A 116 22.27 -9.63 -0.46
C GLY A 116 22.39 -8.63 0.70
N SER A 117 22.85 -7.40 0.44
CA SER A 117 22.86 -6.35 1.47
C SER A 117 21.45 -5.90 1.83
N GLY A 118 21.23 -5.59 3.10
CA GLY A 118 19.92 -5.22 3.64
C GLY A 118 19.87 -3.77 4.09
N LEU A 119 18.80 -3.07 3.73
CA LEU A 119 18.45 -1.75 4.23
C LEU A 119 17.34 -1.91 5.28
N PRO A 120 17.60 -1.66 6.57
CA PRO A 120 16.59 -1.81 7.61
C PRO A 120 15.55 -0.70 7.52
N PHE A 121 14.31 -1.06 7.80
CA PHE A 121 13.20 -0.14 7.98
C PHE A 121 12.38 -0.52 9.22
N GLU A 122 11.46 0.35 9.61
CA GLU A 122 10.60 0.11 10.76
C GLU A 122 9.13 0.24 10.39
N VAL A 123 8.31 -0.68 10.90
CA VAL A 123 6.86 -0.64 10.85
C VAL A 123 6.33 -0.90 12.25
N GLN A 124 5.33 -0.13 12.65
CA GLN A 124 4.68 -0.32 13.95
C GLN A 124 4.17 -1.76 14.08
N PRO A 125 4.38 -2.45 15.23
CA PRO A 125 4.06 -3.88 15.37
C PRO A 125 2.64 -4.28 14.97
N PHE A 126 1.64 -3.47 15.32
CA PHE A 126 0.25 -3.75 14.95
C PHE A 126 0.01 -3.66 13.44
N ARG A 127 0.59 -2.65 12.77
CA ARG A 127 0.52 -2.50 11.30
C ARG A 127 1.22 -3.66 10.60
N LYS A 128 2.39 -4.08 11.10
CA LYS A 128 3.11 -5.27 10.62
C LYS A 128 2.24 -6.51 10.77
N TYR A 129 1.62 -6.71 11.93
CA TYR A 129 0.71 -7.83 12.19
C TYR A 129 -0.47 -7.86 11.20
N CYS A 130 -1.10 -6.72 10.96
CA CYS A 130 -2.19 -6.62 9.98
C CYS A 130 -1.73 -6.96 8.56
N LEU A 131 -0.61 -6.39 8.11
CA LEU A 131 -0.07 -6.66 6.78
C LEU A 131 0.32 -8.13 6.58
N LEU A 132 1.00 -8.74 7.56
CA LEU A 132 1.37 -10.16 7.50
C LEU A 132 0.15 -11.10 7.52
N GLY A 133 -0.89 -10.72 8.27
CA GLY A 133 -2.13 -11.48 8.37
C GLY A 133 -3.17 -11.20 7.29
N GLY A 134 -2.93 -10.20 6.42
CA GLY A 134 -3.92 -9.73 5.45
C GLY A 134 -5.17 -9.15 6.11
N PHE A 135 -5.05 -8.55 7.29
CA PHE A 135 -6.18 -8.00 8.04
C PHE A 135 -6.40 -6.52 7.72
N ASP A 136 -7.62 -6.19 7.33
CA ASP A 136 -8.18 -4.85 7.39
C ASP A 136 -9.04 -4.66 8.65
N ASP A 137 -9.63 -3.48 8.84
CA ASP A 137 -10.47 -3.17 10.00
C ASP A 137 -11.70 -4.12 10.10
N ILE A 138 -12.22 -4.57 8.94
CA ILE A 138 -13.32 -5.54 8.86
C ILE A 138 -12.83 -6.92 9.31
N GLY A 139 -11.71 -7.40 8.77
CA GLY A 139 -11.09 -8.67 9.11
C GLY A 139 -10.73 -8.75 10.59
N LEU A 140 -10.21 -7.67 11.17
CA LEU A 140 -9.97 -7.57 12.62
C LEU A 140 -11.27 -7.70 13.42
N THR A 141 -12.34 -7.04 12.99
CA THR A 141 -13.65 -7.12 13.65
C THR A 141 -14.25 -8.51 13.56
N LEU A 142 -14.13 -9.17 12.41
CA LEU A 142 -14.65 -10.53 12.18
C LEU A 142 -13.99 -11.58 13.09
N ARG A 143 -12.76 -11.34 13.58
CA ARG A 143 -12.13 -12.21 14.59
C ARG A 143 -12.85 -12.20 15.93
N HIS A 144 -13.74 -11.24 16.15
CA HIS A 144 -14.59 -11.14 17.34
C HIS A 144 -16.04 -11.56 17.08
N ALA A 145 -16.35 -12.13 15.90
CA ALA A 145 -17.72 -12.48 15.51
C ALA A 145 -18.46 -13.33 16.57
N ASP A 146 -17.80 -14.30 17.20
CA ASP A 146 -18.42 -15.13 18.23
C ASP A 146 -18.77 -14.34 19.49
N LYS A 147 -17.87 -13.43 19.91
CA LYS A 147 -18.09 -12.56 21.07
C LYS A 147 -19.19 -11.54 20.78
N ILE A 148 -19.23 -11.01 19.56
CA ILE A 148 -20.28 -10.09 19.09
C ILE A 148 -21.62 -10.82 19.13
N ARG A 149 -21.71 -12.02 18.54
CA ARG A 149 -22.93 -12.86 18.56
C ARG A 149 -23.39 -13.18 19.99
N ALA A 150 -22.48 -13.56 20.88
CA ALA A 150 -22.80 -13.85 22.27
C ALA A 150 -23.33 -12.60 23.01
N PHE A 151 -22.66 -11.46 22.83
CA PHE A 151 -23.11 -10.19 23.39
C PHE A 151 -24.48 -9.77 22.85
N GLU A 152 -24.75 -9.93 21.55
CA GLU A 152 -26.04 -9.60 20.94
C GLU A 152 -27.17 -10.50 21.49
N ALA A 153 -26.93 -11.80 21.60
CA ALA A 153 -27.89 -12.74 22.19
C ALA A 153 -28.23 -12.36 23.64
N GLU A 154 -27.21 -12.09 24.47
CA GLU A 154 -27.40 -11.64 25.85
C GLU A 154 -28.14 -10.30 25.93
N ARG A 155 -27.79 -9.36 25.03
CA ARG A 155 -28.41 -8.04 24.97
C ARG A 155 -29.89 -8.12 24.63
N LEU A 156 -30.30 -9.00 23.71
CA LEU A 156 -31.71 -9.21 23.38
C LEU A 156 -32.49 -9.82 24.55
N LEU A 157 -31.89 -10.74 25.30
CA LEU A 157 -32.50 -11.29 26.52
C LEU A 157 -32.70 -10.22 27.61
N LYS A 158 -31.69 -9.35 27.82
CA LYS A 158 -31.74 -8.29 28.83
C LYS A 158 -32.58 -7.08 28.43
N LYS A 159 -32.74 -6.84 27.12
CA LYS A 159 -33.41 -5.67 26.56
C LYS A 159 -34.41 -6.11 25.48
N PRO A 160 -35.50 -6.81 25.86
CA PRO A 160 -36.42 -7.43 24.91
C PRO A 160 -37.11 -6.43 23.97
N TRP A 161 -37.24 -5.16 24.35
CA TRP A 161 -37.77 -4.10 23.47
C TRP A 161 -36.91 -3.82 22.23
N LEU A 162 -35.67 -4.32 22.19
CA LEU A 162 -34.81 -4.26 20.99
C LEU A 162 -35.14 -5.34 19.95
N ALA A 163 -35.86 -6.40 20.33
CA ALA A 163 -36.25 -7.47 19.41
C ALA A 163 -37.41 -7.07 18.48
N HIS A 164 -38.08 -5.94 18.76
CA HIS A 164 -39.09 -5.38 17.89
C HIS A 164 -38.42 -4.61 16.76
N THR A 165 -38.22 -5.28 15.63
CA THR A 165 -38.03 -4.60 14.35
C THR A 165 -39.43 -4.20 13.83
N LEU A 166 -39.57 -2.97 13.32
CA LEU A 166 -40.74 -2.54 12.54
C LEU A 166 -40.87 -3.39 11.27
#